data_AF-A0A6N4X0R8-F1
#
_entry.id   AF-A0A6N4X0R8-F1
#
_cell.length_a   1.000
_cell.length_b   1.000
_cell.length_c   1.000
_cell.angle_alpha   90.00
_cell.angle_beta   90.00
_cell.angle_gamma   90.00
#
_symmetry.space_group_name_H-M   'P 1'
#
loop_
_entity.id
_entity.type
_entity.pdbx_description
1 polymer ?
#
loop_
_entity_poly.entity_id
_entity_poly.type
_entity_poly.pdbx_seq_one_letter_code
_entity_poly.pdbx_strand_id
1 'polypeptide(L)'
;MQFNIKSIEDWQEIVNQIIPSLQYNILLLKGNLGAGKTTFTQFLMKSLGSNDEVNSPTYSIVNEYNTPKGKVYHFDLYRLKNIEEVFQIGIEEYLDNSFLCIIEWPEVYEDELYGLNYHTMNIINSIESREVLFD
;
A
#
# COMPACT_ATOMS: atom_id res chain seq x y z
N MET A 1 12.60 0.54 9.05
CA MET A 1 13.65 -0.02 8.16
C MET A 1 13.97 0.93 7.01
N GLN A 2 15.20 0.90 6.45
CA GLN A 2 15.60 1.76 5.32
C GLN A 2 16.26 0.93 4.22
N PHE A 3 15.86 1.15 2.97
CA PHE A 3 16.32 0.41 1.79
C PHE A 3 16.67 1.34 0.64
N ASN A 4 17.59 0.91 -0.21
CA ASN A 4 17.94 1.57 -1.46
C ASN A 4 17.62 0.65 -2.63
N ILE A 5 16.92 1.18 -3.64
CA ILE A 5 16.52 0.46 -4.85
C ILE A 5 17.35 0.97 -6.02
N LYS A 6 18.00 0.02 -6.70
CA LYS A 6 18.82 0.18 -7.89
C LYS A 6 18.26 -0.61 -9.07
N SER A 7 17.53 -1.71 -8.81
CA SER A 7 16.87 -2.51 -9.84
C SER A 7 15.50 -3.00 -9.39
N ILE A 8 14.77 -3.65 -10.31
CA ILE A 8 13.42 -4.17 -10.03
C ILE A 8 13.45 -5.35 -9.04
N GLU A 9 14.55 -6.10 -9.02
CA GLU A 9 14.74 -7.27 -8.15
C GLU A 9 14.82 -6.89 -6.66
N ASP A 10 15.30 -5.67 -6.36
CA ASP A 10 15.41 -5.17 -4.98
C ASP A 10 14.04 -5.13 -4.27
N TRP A 11 12.94 -4.94 -5.01
CA TRP A 11 11.60 -4.98 -4.43
C TRP A 11 11.27 -6.31 -3.76
N GLN A 12 11.74 -7.43 -4.33
CA GLN A 12 11.51 -8.75 -3.73
C GLN A 12 12.25 -8.87 -2.39
N GLU A 13 13.46 -8.34 -2.28
CA GLU A 13 14.24 -8.34 -1.03
C GLU A 13 13.58 -7.46 0.04
N ILE A 14 13.09 -6.28 -0.34
CA ILE A 14 12.36 -5.37 0.55
C ILE A 14 11.09 -6.05 1.07
N VAL A 15 10.30 -6.66 0.20
CA VAL A 15 9.07 -7.38 0.58
C VAL A 15 9.36 -8.53 1.54
N ASN A 16 10.44 -9.29 1.31
CA ASN A 16 10.84 -10.39 2.19
C ASN A 16 11.18 -9.91 3.61
N GLN A 17 11.66 -8.67 3.77
CA GLN A 17 11.95 -8.07 5.08
C GLN A 17 10.73 -7.41 5.72
N ILE A 18 9.82 -6.88 4.90
CA ILE A 18 8.61 -6.20 5.39
C ILE A 18 7.54 -7.18 5.83
N ILE A 19 7.29 -8.28 5.10
CA ILE A 19 6.22 -9.23 5.43
C ILE A 19 6.31 -9.73 6.89
N PRO A 20 7.47 -10.14 7.43
CA PRO A 20 7.60 -10.53 8.84
C PRO A 20 7.35 -9.40 9.83
N SER A 21 7.46 -8.15 9.39
CA SER A 21 7.36 -6.94 10.20
C SER A 21 5.95 -6.34 10.20
N LEU A 22 5.07 -6.80 9.31
CA LEU A 22 3.66 -6.36 9.27
C LEU A 22 2.90 -6.88 10.49
N GLN A 23 2.68 -6.00 11.46
CA GLN A 23 1.94 -6.28 12.70
C GLN A 23 0.47 -5.80 12.66
N TYR A 24 0.14 -4.92 11.70
CA TYR A 24 -1.14 -4.25 11.59
C TYR A 24 -1.69 -4.48 10.18
N ASN A 25 -3.00 -4.44 10.05
CA ASN A 25 -3.68 -4.67 8.78
C ASN A 25 -3.79 -3.41 7.90
N ILE A 26 -3.25 -2.27 8.31
CA ILE A 26 -3.24 -1.05 7.50
C ILE A 26 -1.81 -0.73 7.10
N LEU A 27 -1.57 -0.58 5.81
CA LEU A 27 -0.29 -0.19 5.22
C LEU A 27 -0.47 1.03 4.32
N LEU A 28 0.11 2.16 4.73
CA LEU A 28 0.09 3.41 3.99
C LEU A 28 1.29 3.47 3.04
N LEU A 29 1.04 3.68 1.76
CA LEU A 29 2.08 3.85 0.74
C LEU A 29 2.13 5.30 0.28
N LYS A 30 3.19 6.00 0.68
CA LYS A 30 3.43 7.39 0.32
C LYS A 30 4.58 7.51 -0.66
N GLY A 31 4.53 8.53 -1.50
CA GLY A 31 5.58 8.83 -2.47
C GLY A 31 5.02 9.44 -3.74
N ASN A 32 5.88 10.09 -4.52
CA ASN A 32 5.47 10.80 -5.72
C ASN A 32 4.89 9.87 -6.81
N LEU A 33 4.27 10.47 -7.83
CA LEU A 33 3.83 9.72 -9.02
C LEU A 33 5.01 8.98 -9.64
N GLY A 34 4.83 7.69 -9.95
CA GLY A 34 5.90 6.85 -10.49
C GLY A 34 6.95 6.39 -9.46
N ALA A 35 6.78 6.67 -8.16
CA ALA A 35 7.69 6.20 -7.11
C ALA A 35 7.74 4.67 -6.97
N GLY A 36 6.75 3.95 -7.49
CA GLY A 36 6.71 2.49 -7.45
C GLY A 36 5.83 1.92 -6.34
N LYS A 37 4.87 2.69 -5.82
CA LYS A 37 3.86 2.22 -4.85
C LYS A 37 3.13 0.97 -5.36
N THR A 38 2.51 1.04 -6.54
CA THR A 38 1.86 -0.13 -7.14
C THR A 38 2.85 -1.26 -7.46
N THR A 39 4.09 -0.94 -7.85
CA THR A 39 5.14 -1.95 -8.06
C THR A 39 5.42 -2.72 -6.77
N PHE A 40 5.58 -2.02 -5.65
CA PHE A 40 5.71 -2.66 -4.35
C PHE A 40 4.50 -3.56 -4.05
N THR A 41 3.27 -3.08 -4.29
CA THR A 41 2.05 -3.88 -4.10
C THR A 41 2.05 -5.16 -4.95
N GLN A 42 2.53 -5.12 -6.18
CA GLN A 42 2.66 -6.31 -7.04
C GLN A 42 3.57 -7.37 -6.41
N PHE A 43 4.77 -6.97 -5.95
CA PHE A 43 5.71 -7.89 -5.30
C PHE A 43 5.16 -8.41 -3.95
N LEU A 44 4.49 -7.54 -3.20
CA LEU A 44 3.88 -7.89 -1.92
C LEU A 44 2.79 -8.95 -2.11
N MET A 45 1.85 -8.73 -3.03
CA MET A 45 0.75 -9.67 -3.27
C MET A 45 1.23 -11.04 -3.74
N LYS A 46 2.22 -11.07 -4.64
CA LYS A 46 2.86 -12.31 -5.08
C LYS A 46 3.50 -13.05 -3.90
N SER A 47 4.20 -12.34 -3.02
CA SER A 47 4.88 -12.91 -1.85
C SER A 47 3.90 -13.34 -0.75
N LEU A 48 2.74 -12.70 -0.68
CA LEU A 48 1.60 -13.14 0.15
C LEU A 48 0.84 -14.33 -0.46
N GLY A 49 1.23 -14.82 -1.63
CA GLY A 49 0.65 -16.01 -2.27
C GLY A 49 -0.63 -15.74 -3.05
N SER A 50 -0.90 -14.50 -3.45
CA SER A 50 -1.99 -14.20 -4.38
C SER A 50 -1.63 -14.60 -5.81
N ASN A 51 -2.62 -15.09 -6.55
CA ASN A 51 -2.52 -15.35 -7.99
C ASN A 51 -3.24 -14.26 -8.81
N ASP A 52 -3.81 -13.25 -8.16
CA ASP A 52 -4.58 -12.21 -8.81
C ASP A 52 -3.65 -11.22 -9.52
N GLU A 53 -4.12 -10.64 -10.62
CA GLU A 53 -3.36 -9.63 -11.36
C GLU A 53 -3.45 -8.28 -10.62
N VAL A 54 -2.29 -7.74 -10.23
CA VAL A 54 -2.22 -6.47 -9.50
C VAL A 54 -1.95 -5.32 -10.46
N ASN A 55 -2.91 -4.42 -10.53
CA ASN A 55 -2.87 -3.19 -11.28
C ASN A 55 -3.23 -2.01 -10.36
N SER A 56 -2.78 -0.80 -10.72
CA SER A 56 -3.11 0.39 -9.94
C SER A 56 -4.62 0.66 -9.97
N PRO A 57 -5.28 0.79 -8.80
CA PRO A 57 -6.70 1.05 -8.72
C PRO A 57 -7.05 2.52 -8.94
N THR A 58 -6.20 3.35 -9.58
CA THR A 58 -6.48 4.79 -9.75
C THR A 58 -7.88 5.10 -10.33
N TYR A 59 -8.47 4.23 -11.16
CA TYR A 59 -9.83 4.41 -11.70
C TYR A 59 -10.92 3.63 -10.96
N SER A 60 -10.63 2.42 -10.46
CA SER A 60 -11.57 1.63 -9.65
C SER A 60 -11.65 2.11 -8.21
N ILE A 61 -10.69 2.93 -7.78
CA ILE A 61 -10.37 3.42 -6.45
C ILE A 61 -9.95 2.31 -5.49
N VAL A 62 -10.59 1.15 -5.55
CA VAL A 62 -10.26 -0.06 -4.78
C VAL A 62 -10.17 -1.27 -5.71
N ASN A 63 -9.15 -2.10 -5.48
CA ASN A 63 -9.08 -3.46 -5.99
C ASN A 63 -9.08 -4.45 -4.82
N GLU A 64 -9.64 -5.64 -5.04
CA GLU A 64 -9.68 -6.73 -4.07
C GLU A 64 -8.80 -7.89 -4.57
N TYR A 65 -8.02 -8.45 -3.66
CA TYR A 65 -7.15 -9.60 -3.92
C TYR A 65 -7.35 -10.70 -2.89
N ASN A 66 -7.23 -11.95 -3.34
CA ASN A 66 -7.29 -13.14 -2.53
C ASN A 66 -5.89 -13.59 -2.13
N THR A 67 -5.69 -13.87 -0.84
CA THR A 67 -4.49 -14.54 -0.33
C THR A 67 -4.88 -15.72 0.55
N PRO A 68 -3.97 -16.67 0.82
CA PRO A 68 -4.23 -17.74 1.79
C PRO A 68 -4.53 -17.25 3.21
N LYS A 69 -4.20 -16.00 3.55
CA LYS A 69 -4.43 -15.41 4.88
C LYS A 69 -5.73 -14.60 4.97
N GLY A 70 -6.38 -14.31 3.85
CA GLY A 70 -7.58 -13.49 3.78
C GLY A 70 -7.55 -12.48 2.64
N LYS A 71 -8.55 -11.59 2.62
CA LYS A 71 -8.69 -10.54 1.60
C LYS A 71 -7.68 -9.43 1.82
N VAL A 72 -7.08 -8.97 0.72
CA VAL A 72 -6.30 -7.74 0.70
C VAL A 72 -7.04 -6.71 -0.14
N TYR A 73 -7.21 -5.51 0.38
CA TYR A 73 -7.78 -4.39 -0.36
C TYR A 73 -6.70 -3.39 -0.68
N HIS A 74 -6.66 -2.95 -1.93
CA HIS A 74 -5.70 -1.97 -2.40
C HIS A 74 -6.46 -0.73 -2.85
N PHE A 75 -6.29 0.35 -2.10
CA PHE A 75 -6.84 1.65 -2.38
C PHE A 75 -5.81 2.56 -3.04
N ASP A 76 -6.26 3.39 -3.97
CA ASP A 76 -5.49 4.52 -4.51
C ASP A 76 -6.37 5.77 -4.43
N LEU A 77 -6.07 6.62 -3.44
CA LEU A 77 -6.89 7.80 -3.15
C LEU A 77 -6.39 9.05 -3.91
N TYR A 78 -5.43 8.91 -4.84
CA TYR A 78 -4.80 10.04 -5.57
C TYR A 78 -5.81 11.01 -6.21
N ARG A 79 -6.98 10.50 -6.62
CA ARG A 79 -8.01 11.28 -7.32
C ARG A 79 -9.10 11.84 -6.42
N LEU A 80 -9.17 11.36 -5.18
CA LEU A 80 -10.19 11.82 -4.25
C LEU A 80 -9.80 13.18 -3.72
N LYS A 81 -10.76 14.09 -3.68
CA LYS A 81 -10.48 15.51 -3.37
C LYS A 81 -10.69 15.87 -1.92
N ASN A 82 -11.50 15.08 -1.23
CA ASN A 82 -11.94 15.34 0.12
C ASN A 82 -12.34 14.03 0.80
N ILE A 83 -12.56 14.14 2.11
CA ILE A 83 -12.88 13.01 2.95
C ILE A 83 -14.27 12.43 2.66
N GLU A 84 -15.22 13.26 2.23
CA GLU A 84 -16.57 12.82 1.92
C GLU A 84 -16.61 11.82 0.75
N GLU A 85 -15.77 12.03 -0.27
CA GLU A 85 -15.60 11.07 -1.37
C GLU A 85 -15.02 9.73 -0.87
N VAL A 86 -14.12 9.77 0.12
CA VAL A 86 -13.56 8.56 0.75
C VAL A 86 -14.64 7.79 1.50
N PHE A 87 -15.45 8.48 2.31
CA PHE A 87 -16.54 7.85 3.06
C PHE A 87 -17.63 7.27 2.17
N GLN A 88 -17.90 7.86 1.01
CA GLN A 88 -18.86 7.31 0.03
C GLN A 88 -18.44 5.94 -0.53
N ILE A 89 -17.15 5.63 -0.54
CA ILE A 89 -16.62 4.32 -0.94
C ILE A 89 -16.85 3.28 0.16
N GLY A 90 -17.05 3.71 1.41
CA GLY A 90 -17.21 2.82 2.57
C GLY A 90 -15.89 2.20 3.03
N ILE A 91 -14.77 2.94 2.93
CA ILE A 91 -13.42 2.44 3.24
C ILE A 91 -13.33 1.75 4.62
N GLU A 92 -14.09 2.23 5.60
CA GLU A 92 -14.10 1.74 6.98
C GLU A 92 -14.46 0.25 7.06
N GLU A 93 -15.45 -0.19 6.27
CA GLU A 93 -15.87 -1.60 6.25
C GLU A 93 -14.75 -2.52 5.75
N TYR A 94 -13.91 -2.02 4.85
CA TYR A 94 -12.75 -2.77 4.34
C TYR A 94 -11.63 -2.84 5.38
N LEU A 95 -11.36 -1.75 6.10
CA LEU A 95 -10.36 -1.73 7.17
C LEU A 95 -10.69 -2.80 8.24
N ASP A 96 -11.96 -2.94 8.61
CA ASP A 96 -12.38 -3.87 9.66
C ASP A 96 -12.38 -5.35 9.22
N ASN A 97 -12.54 -5.62 7.93
CA ASN A 97 -12.77 -6.99 7.41
C ASN A 97 -11.63 -7.53 6.52
N SER A 98 -10.46 -6.90 6.57
CA SER A 98 -9.31 -7.27 5.75
C SER A 98 -8.23 -8.03 6.51
N PHE A 99 -7.51 -8.87 5.78
CA PHE A 99 -6.18 -9.30 6.23
C PHE A 99 -5.17 -8.15 6.10
N LEU A 100 -5.26 -7.36 5.03
CA LEU A 100 -4.44 -6.18 4.81
C LEU A 100 -5.19 -5.15 3.93
N CYS A 101 -5.10 -3.88 4.27
CA CYS A 101 -5.50 -2.73 3.49
C CYS A 101 -4.25 -1.94 3.13
N ILE A 102 -3.98 -1.85 1.83
CA ILE A 102 -2.89 -1.09 1.25
C ILE A 102 -3.49 0.21 0.72
N ILE A 103 -3.08 1.37 1.25
CA ILE A 103 -3.63 2.67 0.88
C ILE A 103 -2.53 3.50 0.22
N GLU A 104 -2.58 3.65 -1.09
CA GLU A 104 -1.76 4.61 -1.82
C GLU A 104 -2.35 6.02 -1.69
N TRP A 105 -1.47 7.01 -1.52
CA TRP A 105 -1.86 8.42 -1.37
C TRP A 105 -2.85 8.66 -0.23
N PRO A 106 -2.48 8.29 1.00
CA PRO A 106 -3.40 8.33 2.14
C PRO A 106 -3.75 9.76 2.59
N GLU A 107 -3.17 10.81 2.01
CA GLU A 107 -3.16 12.17 2.58
C GLU A 107 -4.56 12.74 2.85
N VAL A 108 -5.57 12.36 2.06
CA VAL A 108 -6.96 12.81 2.24
C VAL A 108 -7.72 12.06 3.34
N TYR A 109 -7.19 10.94 3.82
CA TYR A 109 -7.83 10.05 4.79
C TYR A 109 -7.00 9.84 6.06
N GLU A 110 -5.72 10.23 6.05
CA GLU A 110 -4.77 9.91 7.11
C GLU A 110 -5.18 10.44 8.49
N ASP A 111 -5.82 11.61 8.55
CA ASP A 111 -6.32 12.18 9.81
C ASP A 111 -7.42 11.31 10.46
N GLU A 112 -8.23 10.60 9.66
CA GLU A 112 -9.26 9.68 10.16
C GLU A 112 -8.68 8.39 10.75
N LEU A 113 -7.41 8.09 10.46
CA LEU A 113 -6.70 6.95 11.06
C LEU A 113 -6.22 7.26 12.49
N TYR A 114 -6.55 8.43 13.05
CA TYR A 114 -6.17 8.79 14.41
C TYR A 114 -6.65 7.76 15.44
N GLY A 115 -5.71 7.22 16.21
CA GLY A 115 -5.98 6.20 17.23
C GLY A 115 -5.98 4.76 16.71
N LEU A 116 -5.82 4.55 15.40
CA LEU A 116 -5.55 3.24 14.81
C LEU A 116 -4.04 2.99 14.71
N ASN A 117 -3.66 1.72 14.69
CA ASN A 117 -2.29 1.31 14.41
C ASN A 117 -2.16 0.98 12.92
N TYR A 118 -1.14 1.55 12.26
CA TYR A 118 -0.85 1.30 10.86
C TYR A 118 0.67 1.30 10.64
N HIS A 119 1.08 0.71 9.52
CA HIS A 119 2.44 0.81 9.00
C HIS A 119 2.49 1.88 7.91
N THR A 120 3.64 2.51 7.76
CA THR A 120 3.90 3.53 6.74
C THR A 120 5.13 3.18 5.95
N MET A 121 4.99 3.13 4.63
CA MET A 121 6.08 3.12 3.68
C MET A 121 6.15 4.44 2.92
N ASN A 122 7.27 5.15 3.06
CA ASN A 122 7.59 6.31 2.23
C ASN A 122 8.59 5.89 1.14
N ILE A 123 8.24 6.13 -0.12
CA ILE A 123 9.09 5.88 -1.27
C ILE A 123 9.54 7.22 -1.87
N ILE A 124 10.81 7.53 -1.71
CA ILE A 124 11.42 8.79 -2.13
C ILE A 124 12.25 8.54 -3.39
N ASN A 125 11.86 9.19 -4.49
CA ASN A 125 12.66 9.17 -5.71
C ASN A 125 13.74 10.25 -5.65
N SER A 126 14.99 9.87 -5.86
CA SER A 126 16.09 10.78 -6.17
C SER A 126 16.48 10.69 -7.64
N ILE A 127 17.45 11.51 -8.07
CA ILE A 127 17.94 11.53 -9.46
C ILE A 127 18.61 10.19 -9.84
N GLU A 128 19.24 9.50 -8.88
CA GLU A 128 20.08 8.32 -9.14
C GLU A 128 19.55 7.02 -8.50
N SER A 129 18.65 7.12 -7.52
CA SER A 129 18.14 5.96 -6.78
C SER A 129 16.73 6.20 -6.24
N ARG A 130 16.07 5.12 -5.78
CA ARG A 130 14.89 5.24 -4.92
C ARG A 130 15.24 4.78 -3.52
N GLU A 131 14.78 5.53 -2.53
CA GLU A 131 14.91 5.20 -1.13
C GLU A 131 13.54 4.80 -0.59
N VAL A 132 13.50 3.71 0.18
CA VAL A 132 12.30 3.24 0.86
C VAL A 132 12.51 3.31 2.36
N LEU A 133 11.63 4.02 3.04
CA LEU A 133 11.58 4.11 4.49
C LEU A 133 10.29 3.43 4.96
N PHE A 134 10.44 2.36 5.72
CA PHE A 134 9.36 1.65 6.40
C PHE A 134 9.48 1.94 7.90
N ASP A 135 8.40 2.05 8.66
CA ASP A 135 8.46 2.25 10.11
C ASP A 135 8.82 0.99 10.91
#